data_AF-A0A252BRW2-F1
#
_entry.id   AF-A0A252BRW2-F1
#
_cell.length_a   1.000
_cell.length_b   1.000
_cell.length_c   1.000
_cell.angle_alpha   90.00
_cell.angle_beta   90.00
_cell.angle_gamma   90.00
#
_symmetry.space_group_name_H-M   'P 1'
#
loop_
_entity.id
_entity.type
_entity.pdbx_description
1 polymer ?
#
loop_
_entity_poly.entity_id
_entity_poly.type
_entity_poly.pdbx_seq_one_letter_code
_entity_poly.pdbx_strand_id
1 'polypeptide(L)'
;MSVLHTPRIVLPALSPALAAHLAALRPGGFAPSVALEAEARAALPAYTRALAPLPEPQVSALVEEFAEMLNAGVVNPLPGVALHLRCGALAAACAPVPALAWNAVSVRRALVAFTFFPSAAQLVALLEEQCGIARVTHGRLRLLVAEADQRVLRAQAQERRWALWEQQHAPQPVYNPVDNVDCMKNQP
;
A
#
# COMPACT_ATOMS: atom_id res chain seq x y z
N MET A 1 1.55 4.51 -34.97
CA MET A 1 0.84 5.24 -33.90
C MET A 1 0.60 4.28 -32.75
N SER A 2 1.37 4.38 -31.67
CA SER A 2 0.91 3.92 -30.36
C SER A 2 1.11 5.11 -29.42
N VAL A 3 0.02 5.52 -28.78
CA VAL A 3 -0.10 6.69 -27.94
C VAL A 3 -0.49 6.15 -26.56
N LEU A 4 0.50 5.68 -25.79
CA LEU A 4 0.43 5.22 -24.40
C LEU A 4 -0.73 4.25 -24.11
N HIS A 5 -0.62 3.00 -24.58
CA HIS A 5 -1.41 1.88 -24.05
C HIS A 5 -0.86 1.41 -22.68
N THR A 6 -0.69 2.34 -21.74
CA THR A 6 -0.43 1.96 -20.35
C THR A 6 -1.77 1.51 -19.75
N PRO A 7 -1.87 0.32 -19.13
CA PRO A 7 -3.07 -0.05 -18.40
C PRO A 7 -3.38 1.06 -17.41
N ARG A 8 -4.59 1.64 -17.50
CA ARG A 8 -4.98 2.76 -16.65
C ARG A 8 -5.03 2.26 -15.22
N ILE A 9 -3.97 2.57 -14.45
CA ILE A 9 -3.93 2.28 -13.03
C ILE A 9 -4.89 3.24 -12.35
N VAL A 10 -6.04 2.71 -11.95
CA VAL A 10 -7.04 3.44 -11.17
C VAL A 10 -6.88 3.01 -9.72
N LEU A 11 -6.50 3.96 -8.88
CA LEU A 11 -6.53 3.75 -7.43
C LEU A 11 -8.00 3.73 -6.96
N PRO A 12 -8.36 2.84 -6.03
CA PRO A 12 -9.70 2.85 -5.46
C PRO A 12 -9.94 4.17 -4.74
N ALA A 13 -11.11 4.76 -4.94
CA ALA A 13 -11.53 5.92 -4.17
C ALA A 13 -11.76 5.49 -2.72
N LEU A 14 -11.06 6.13 -1.79
CA LEU A 14 -11.29 5.94 -0.36
C LEU A 14 -12.52 6.74 0.05
N SER A 15 -13.31 6.19 0.97
CA SER A 15 -14.41 6.90 1.59
C SER A 15 -13.90 8.16 2.29
N PRO A 16 -14.72 9.24 2.37
CA PRO A 16 -14.34 10.44 3.09
C PRO A 16 -13.97 10.17 4.55
N ALA A 17 -14.63 9.18 5.17
CA ALA A 17 -14.36 8.76 6.54
C ALA A 17 -12.97 8.12 6.68
N LEU A 18 -12.61 7.18 5.78
CA LEU A 18 -11.28 6.58 5.78
C LEU A 18 -10.20 7.61 5.44
N ALA A 19 -10.43 8.48 4.46
CA ALA A 19 -9.49 9.54 4.11
C ALA A 19 -9.21 10.49 5.28
N ALA A 20 -10.26 10.93 5.99
CA ALA A 20 -10.13 11.77 7.18
C ALA A 20 -9.39 11.03 8.31
N HIS A 21 -9.71 9.76 8.53
CA HIS A 21 -9.02 8.94 9.53
C HIS A 21 -7.53 8.78 9.21
N LEU A 22 -7.17 8.46 7.97
CA LEU A 22 -5.77 8.36 7.54
C LEU A 22 -5.05 9.71 7.66
N ALA A 23 -5.72 10.83 7.39
CA ALA A 23 -5.15 12.17 7.56
C ALA A 23 -4.74 12.46 9.01
N ALA A 24 -5.53 12.00 9.97
CA ALA A 24 -5.33 12.19 11.40
C ALA A 24 -4.64 10.99 12.10
N LEU A 25 -4.23 9.96 11.35
CA LEU A 25 -3.70 8.72 11.91
C LEU A 25 -2.46 8.99 12.77
N ARG A 26 -2.50 8.55 14.03
CA ARG A 26 -1.37 8.56 14.96
C ARG A 26 -1.13 7.15 15.47
N PRO A 27 0.13 6.66 15.46
CA PRO A 27 0.44 5.35 16.01
C PRO A 27 -0.02 5.21 17.47
N GLY A 28 -0.65 4.08 17.80
CA GLY A 28 -1.15 3.81 19.16
C GLY A 28 -2.38 4.63 19.58
N GLY A 29 -3.09 5.26 18.63
CA GLY A 29 -4.36 5.93 18.87
C GLY A 29 -5.53 4.98 19.14
N PHE A 30 -6.74 5.56 19.25
CA PHE A 30 -7.97 4.79 19.39
C PHE A 30 -8.20 3.84 18.22
N ALA A 31 -8.79 2.69 18.51
CA ALA A 31 -9.11 1.72 17.48
C ALA A 31 -10.12 2.32 16.48
N PRO A 32 -9.84 2.30 15.16
CA PRO A 32 -10.82 2.60 14.13
C PRO A 32 -12.02 1.65 14.21
N SER A 33 -13.12 2.03 13.57
CA SER A 33 -14.25 1.12 13.40
C SER A 33 -13.87 -0.04 12.46
N VAL A 34 -14.49 -1.21 12.68
CA VAL A 34 -14.28 -2.41 11.86
C VAL A 34 -14.54 -2.14 10.36
N ALA A 35 -15.50 -1.26 10.04
CA ALA A 35 -15.79 -0.86 8.67
C ALA A 35 -14.60 -0.15 8.00
N LEU A 36 -13.91 0.75 8.71
CA LEU A 36 -12.72 1.44 8.20
C LEU A 36 -11.53 0.49 8.03
N GLU A 37 -11.37 -0.46 8.95
CA GLU A 37 -10.34 -1.50 8.81
C GLU A 37 -10.58 -2.38 7.59
N ALA A 38 -11.82 -2.81 7.36
CA ALA A 38 -12.19 -3.62 6.21
C ALA A 38 -11.95 -2.88 4.89
N GLU A 39 -12.35 -1.62 4.82
CA GLU A 39 -12.09 -0.76 3.66
C GLU A 39 -10.59 -0.59 3.40
N ALA A 40 -9.81 -0.32 4.45
CA ALA A 40 -8.36 -0.18 4.34
C ALA A 40 -7.68 -1.46 3.83
N ARG A 41 -8.09 -2.63 4.33
CA ARG A 41 -7.61 -3.93 3.86
C ARG A 41 -7.96 -4.19 2.40
N ALA A 42 -9.15 -3.78 1.97
CA ALA A 42 -9.57 -3.92 0.58
C ALA A 42 -8.80 -2.99 -0.37
N ALA A 43 -8.47 -1.76 0.07
CA ALA A 43 -7.76 -0.78 -0.74
C ALA A 43 -6.24 -1.05 -0.86
N LEU A 44 -5.63 -1.57 0.20
CA LEU A 44 -4.17 -1.71 0.31
C LEU A 44 -3.49 -2.49 -0.85
N PRO A 45 -4.04 -3.63 -1.34
CA PRO A 45 -3.44 -4.34 -2.47
C PRO A 45 -3.40 -3.50 -3.75
N ALA A 46 -4.42 -2.68 -4.01
CA ALA A 46 -4.44 -1.84 -5.20
C ALA A 46 -3.36 -0.75 -5.15
N TYR A 47 -3.18 -0.09 -3.99
CA TYR A 47 -2.08 0.86 -3.79
C TYR A 47 -0.71 0.19 -3.89
N THR A 48 -0.56 -1.02 -3.34
CA THR A 48 0.70 -1.78 -3.41
C THR A 48 1.08 -2.09 -4.85
N ARG A 49 0.12 -2.56 -5.67
CA ARG A 49 0.37 -2.82 -7.10
C ARG A 49 0.65 -1.54 -7.88
N ALA A 50 -0.09 -0.46 -7.62
CA ALA A 50 0.11 0.82 -8.30
C ALA A 50 1.47 1.44 -8.03
N LEU A 51 2.01 1.25 -6.82
CA LEU A 51 3.31 1.78 -6.41
C LEU A 51 4.49 0.88 -6.78
N ALA A 52 4.23 -0.33 -7.28
CA ALA A 52 5.29 -1.20 -7.80
C ALA A 52 5.81 -0.66 -9.14
N PRO A 53 7.12 -0.81 -9.43
CA PRO A 53 7.66 -0.48 -10.75
C PRO A 53 7.09 -1.39 -11.83
N LEU A 54 7.08 -0.90 -13.07
CA LEU A 54 6.74 -1.72 -14.23
C LEU A 54 7.90 -2.67 -14.57
N PRO A 55 7.61 -3.80 -15.25
CA PRO A 55 8.66 -4.63 -15.82
C PRO A 55 9.55 -3.84 -16.78
N GLU A 56 10.86 -4.11 -16.78
CA GLU A 56 11.84 -3.39 -17.58
C GLU A 56 11.48 -3.26 -19.08
N PRO A 57 11.01 -4.30 -19.79
CA PRO A 57 10.60 -4.15 -21.19
C PRO A 57 9.47 -3.14 -21.41
N GLN A 58 8.57 -3.00 -20.44
CA GLN A 58 7.48 -2.02 -20.50
C GLN A 58 8.00 -0.61 -20.21
N VAL A 59 8.95 -0.46 -19.27
CA VAL A 59 9.60 0.82 -18.99
C VAL A 59 10.34 1.32 -20.23
N SER A 60 11.13 0.46 -20.89
CA SER A 60 11.86 0.84 -22.10
C SER A 60 10.93 1.33 -23.21
N ALA A 61 9.85 0.59 -23.51
CA ALA A 61 8.89 0.98 -24.53
C ALA A 61 8.20 2.32 -24.20
N LEU A 62 7.80 2.53 -22.94
CA LEU A 62 7.17 3.78 -22.50
C LEU A 62 8.14 4.96 -22.56
N VAL A 63 9.39 4.73 -22.14
CA VAL A 63 10.44 5.75 -22.18
C VAL A 63 10.76 6.15 -23.61
N GLU A 64 10.84 5.20 -24.55
CA GLU A 64 11.07 5.50 -25.96
C GLU A 64 9.95 6.39 -26.53
N GLU A 65 8.70 5.97 -26.39
CA GLU A 65 7.55 6.74 -26.87
C GLU A 65 7.50 8.14 -26.23
N PHE A 66 7.76 8.20 -24.93
CA PHE A 66 7.73 9.45 -24.18
C PHE A 66 8.89 10.38 -24.53
N ALA A 67 10.09 9.83 -24.74
CA ALA A 67 11.26 10.57 -25.18
C ALA A 67 11.07 11.12 -26.61
N GLU A 68 10.44 10.37 -27.51
CA GLU A 68 10.10 10.86 -28.86
C GLU A 68 9.16 12.07 -28.80
N MET A 69 8.08 11.98 -28.01
CA MET A 69 7.15 13.10 -27.81
C MET A 69 7.83 14.33 -27.22
N LEU A 70 8.66 14.13 -26.18
CA LEU A 70 9.42 15.22 -25.57
C LEU A 70 10.42 15.83 -26.57
N ASN A 71 11.14 15.00 -27.31
CA ASN A 71 12.15 15.46 -28.27
C ASN A 71 11.53 16.33 -29.36
N ALA A 72 10.32 16.01 -29.81
CA ALA A 72 9.60 16.81 -30.80
C ALA A 72 9.17 18.19 -30.29
N GLY A 73 9.03 18.36 -28.96
CA GLY A 73 8.54 19.60 -28.34
C GLY A 73 9.62 20.56 -27.82
N VAL A 74 10.88 20.13 -27.74
CA VAL A 74 11.99 20.94 -27.19
C VAL A 74 12.66 21.82 -28.24
N VAL A 75 13.31 22.89 -27.80
CA VAL A 75 13.94 23.89 -28.69
C VAL A 75 15.06 23.29 -29.57
N ASN A 76 15.81 22.31 -29.04
CA ASN A 76 16.92 21.66 -29.73
C ASN A 76 16.75 20.13 -29.68
N PRO A 77 16.01 19.53 -30.63
CA PRO A 77 15.79 18.10 -30.66
C PRO A 77 17.10 17.33 -30.88
N LEU A 78 17.24 16.21 -30.18
CA LEU A 78 18.35 15.27 -30.37
C LEU A 78 18.19 14.50 -31.70
N PRO A 79 19.28 14.24 -32.42
CA PRO A 79 19.27 13.36 -33.59
C PRO A 79 19.05 11.90 -33.18
N GLY A 80 18.56 11.07 -34.11
CA GLY A 80 18.07 9.71 -33.82
C GLY A 80 19.01 8.82 -33.00
N VAL A 81 20.31 8.79 -33.30
CA VAL A 81 21.29 7.98 -32.53
C VAL A 81 21.47 8.52 -31.10
N ALA A 82 21.54 9.84 -30.93
CA ALA A 82 21.67 10.46 -29.62
C ALA A 82 20.40 10.29 -28.78
N LEU A 83 19.23 10.34 -29.41
CA LEU A 83 17.95 10.05 -28.77
C LEU A 83 17.90 8.59 -28.30
N HIS A 84 18.31 7.62 -29.13
CA HIS A 84 18.30 6.21 -28.76
C HIS A 84 19.19 5.91 -27.54
N LEU A 85 20.43 6.43 -27.52
CA LEU A 85 21.31 6.33 -26.36
C LEU A 85 20.69 6.96 -25.10
N ARG A 86 20.00 8.09 -25.29
CA ARG A 86 19.30 8.78 -24.20
C ARG A 86 18.13 7.95 -23.67
N CYS A 87 17.35 7.32 -24.53
CA CYS A 87 16.26 6.40 -24.13
C CYS A 87 16.79 5.26 -23.27
N GLY A 88 17.92 4.63 -23.63
CA GLY A 88 18.53 3.58 -22.81
C GLY A 88 18.91 4.07 -21.40
N ALA A 89 19.53 5.26 -21.30
CA ALA A 89 19.86 5.85 -20.00
C ALA A 89 18.62 6.23 -19.18
N LEU A 90 17.58 6.75 -19.83
CA LEU A 90 16.30 7.07 -19.19
C LEU A 90 15.59 5.80 -18.70
N ALA A 91 15.59 4.72 -19.47
CA ALA A 91 14.96 3.45 -19.10
C ALA A 91 15.63 2.86 -17.85
N ALA A 92 16.96 2.83 -17.82
CA ALA A 92 17.72 2.38 -16.66
C ALA A 92 17.42 3.26 -15.42
N ALA A 93 17.40 4.59 -15.57
CA ALA A 93 17.13 5.50 -14.47
C ALA A 93 15.68 5.42 -13.96
N CYS A 94 14.72 5.16 -14.86
CA CYS A 94 13.30 5.10 -14.51
C CYS A 94 12.83 3.70 -14.11
N ALA A 95 13.70 2.68 -14.11
CA ALA A 95 13.38 1.33 -13.65
C ALA A 95 12.71 1.26 -12.25
N PRO A 96 13.09 2.06 -11.23
CA PRO A 96 12.41 2.05 -9.93
C PRO A 96 11.14 2.91 -9.88
N VAL A 97 10.84 3.68 -10.93
CA VAL A 97 9.71 4.60 -10.93
C VAL A 97 8.40 3.81 -10.90
N PRO A 98 7.48 4.13 -9.97
CA PRO A 98 6.21 3.43 -9.84
C PRO A 98 5.39 3.45 -11.13
N ALA A 99 4.66 2.37 -11.38
CA ALA A 99 3.75 2.25 -12.51
C ALA A 99 2.71 3.39 -12.56
N LEU A 100 2.25 3.85 -11.39
CA LEU A 100 1.32 4.98 -11.24
C LEU A 100 1.82 6.27 -11.90
N ALA A 101 3.13 6.49 -11.97
CA ALA A 101 3.70 7.71 -12.56
C ALA A 101 3.54 7.77 -14.08
N TRP A 102 3.37 6.63 -14.75
CA TRP A 102 3.28 6.52 -16.20
C TRP A 102 1.85 6.73 -16.67
N ASN A 103 1.42 7.99 -16.71
CA ASN A 103 0.09 8.36 -17.15
C ASN A 103 0.11 9.65 -17.99
N ALA A 104 -1.00 9.91 -18.69
CA ALA A 104 -1.11 11.06 -19.59
C ALA A 104 -0.95 12.42 -18.90
N VAL A 105 -1.22 12.53 -17.59
CA VAL A 105 -1.00 13.78 -16.83
C VAL A 105 0.48 14.05 -16.70
N SER A 106 1.28 13.05 -16.33
CA SER A 106 2.73 13.16 -16.23
C SER A 106 3.36 13.57 -17.55
N VAL A 107 2.88 13.00 -18.66
CA VAL A 107 3.36 13.33 -20.00
C VAL A 107 3.10 14.79 -20.35
N ARG A 108 1.86 15.26 -20.13
CA ARG A 108 1.52 16.68 -20.34
C ARG A 108 2.34 17.61 -19.45
N ARG A 109 2.54 17.26 -18.18
CA ARG A 109 3.34 18.06 -17.25
C ARG A 109 4.78 18.19 -17.74
N ALA A 110 5.38 17.11 -18.23
CA ALA A 110 6.76 17.14 -18.71
C ALA A 110 6.92 17.96 -20.00
N LEU A 111 5.98 17.84 -20.95
CA LEU A 111 5.98 18.64 -22.19
C LEU A 111 5.91 20.14 -21.91
N VAL A 112 5.21 20.55 -20.85
CA VAL A 112 5.13 21.95 -20.43
C VAL A 112 6.35 22.37 -19.60
N ALA A 113 6.90 21.47 -18.79
CA ALA A 113 7.98 21.80 -17.86
C ALA A 113 9.36 21.92 -18.51
N PHE A 114 9.61 21.19 -19.59
CA PHE A 114 10.95 21.08 -20.18
C PHE A 114 11.07 21.82 -21.51
N THR A 115 11.82 22.92 -21.51
CA THR A 115 12.20 23.65 -22.73
C THR A 115 13.31 22.94 -23.52
N PHE A 116 14.17 22.20 -22.83
CA PHE A 116 15.25 21.38 -23.39
C PHE A 116 15.08 19.93 -23.00
N PHE A 117 15.72 19.02 -23.74
CA PHE A 117 15.64 17.60 -23.42
C PHE A 117 16.15 17.34 -21.99
N PRO A 118 15.34 16.73 -21.10
CA PRO A 118 15.69 16.60 -19.69
C PRO A 118 16.82 15.59 -19.47
N SER A 119 17.56 15.80 -18.39
CA SER A 119 18.41 14.75 -17.81
C SER A 119 17.55 13.63 -17.21
N ALA A 120 18.16 12.46 -17.01
CA ALA A 120 17.48 11.33 -16.39
C ALA A 120 16.96 11.64 -14.98
N ALA A 121 17.76 12.34 -14.18
CA ALA A 121 17.37 12.76 -12.83
C ALA A 121 16.15 13.71 -12.84
N GLN A 122 16.11 14.65 -13.79
CA GLN A 122 14.97 15.57 -13.92
C GLN A 122 13.68 14.84 -14.29
N LEU A 123 13.76 13.85 -15.18
CA LEU A 123 12.59 13.06 -15.53
C LEU A 123 12.12 12.20 -14.34
N VAL A 124 13.03 11.48 -13.69
CA VAL A 124 12.70 10.66 -12.51
C VAL A 124 12.04 11.51 -11.43
N ALA A 125 12.61 12.69 -11.12
CA ALA A 125 12.05 13.59 -10.12
C ALA A 125 10.60 14.02 -10.45
N LEU A 126 10.33 14.39 -11.72
CA LEU A 126 8.99 14.78 -12.16
C LEU A 126 7.97 13.63 -12.02
N LEU A 127 8.38 12.41 -12.38
CA LEU A 127 7.55 11.21 -12.30
C LEU A 127 7.29 10.80 -10.84
N GLU A 128 8.31 10.82 -10.00
CA GLU A 128 8.19 10.48 -8.57
C GLU A 128 7.31 11.48 -7.80
N GLU A 129 7.36 12.77 -8.16
CA GLU A 129 6.51 13.80 -7.57
C GLU A 129 5.01 13.43 -7.66
N GLN A 130 4.57 12.83 -8.78
CA GLN A 130 3.18 12.41 -8.96
C GLN A 130 2.76 11.29 -7.99
N CYS A 131 3.72 10.53 -7.47
CA CYS A 131 3.47 9.40 -6.60
C CYS A 131 3.42 9.77 -5.13
N GLY A 132 3.77 11.00 -4.74
CA GLY A 132 3.90 11.43 -3.34
C GLY A 132 2.66 11.15 -2.51
N ILE A 133 1.48 11.62 -2.95
CA ILE A 133 0.21 11.42 -2.24
C ILE A 133 -0.10 9.92 -2.10
N ALA A 134 0.08 9.14 -3.16
CA ALA A 134 -0.18 7.70 -3.14
C ALA A 134 0.76 6.96 -2.19
N ARG A 135 2.06 7.32 -2.14
CA ARG A 135 3.04 6.76 -1.20
C ARG A 135 2.66 7.05 0.26
N VAL A 136 2.27 8.30 0.56
CA VAL A 136 1.82 8.67 1.92
C VAL A 136 0.57 7.88 2.32
N THR A 137 -0.43 7.82 1.43
CA THR A 137 -1.66 7.06 1.68
C THR A 137 -1.39 5.57 1.86
N HIS A 138 -0.54 4.97 1.02
CA HIS A 138 -0.13 3.57 1.14
C HIS A 138 0.57 3.28 2.47
N GLY A 139 1.51 4.14 2.89
CA GLY A 139 2.18 4.02 4.18
C GLY A 139 1.18 4.04 5.35
N ARG A 140 0.21 4.95 5.31
CA ARG A 140 -0.84 5.05 6.34
C ARG A 140 -1.79 3.85 6.33
N LEU A 141 -2.18 3.35 5.16
CA LEU A 141 -2.97 2.13 5.03
C LEU A 141 -2.24 0.93 5.62
N ARG A 142 -0.93 0.79 5.33
CA ARG A 142 -0.10 -0.29 5.90
C ARG A 142 -0.04 -0.23 7.42
N LEU A 143 0.15 0.96 7.98
CA LEU A 143 0.18 1.16 9.43
C LEU A 143 -1.17 0.78 10.06
N LEU A 144 -2.27 1.29 9.52
CA LEU A 144 -3.62 1.00 10.02
C LEU A 144 -3.92 -0.52 10.04
N VAL A 145 -3.60 -1.21 8.94
CA VAL A 145 -3.79 -2.66 8.81
C VAL A 145 -2.89 -3.43 9.78
N ALA A 146 -1.62 -3.04 9.91
CA ALA A 146 -0.69 -3.68 10.83
C ALA A 146 -1.10 -3.50 12.29
N GLU A 147 -1.59 -2.33 12.69
CA GLU A 147 -2.11 -2.08 14.03
C GLU A 147 -3.36 -2.91 14.33
N ALA A 148 -4.26 -3.04 13.36
CA ALA A 148 -5.43 -3.90 13.48
C ALA A 148 -5.04 -5.38 13.67
N ASP A 149 -4.09 -5.87 12.88
CA ASP A 149 -3.56 -7.24 13.03
C ASP A 149 -2.93 -7.47 14.42
N GLN A 150 -2.14 -6.50 14.89
CA GLN A 150 -1.55 -6.58 16.23
C GLN A 150 -2.61 -6.60 17.34
N ARG A 151 -3.70 -5.83 17.21
CA ARG A 151 -4.80 -5.86 18.18
C ARG A 151 -5.44 -7.25 18.26
N VAL A 152 -5.72 -7.86 17.11
CA VAL A 152 -6.30 -9.22 17.04
C VAL A 152 -5.36 -10.23 17.71
N LEU A 153 -4.05 -10.17 17.40
CA LEU A 153 -3.06 -11.07 18.00
C LEU A 153 -2.96 -10.90 19.53
N ARG A 154 -3.01 -9.66 20.02
CA ARG A 154 -2.98 -9.38 21.47
C ARG A 154 -4.23 -9.90 22.17
N ALA A 155 -5.41 -9.71 21.58
CA ALA A 155 -6.67 -10.23 22.11
C ALA A 155 -6.65 -11.76 22.21
N GLN A 156 -6.25 -12.45 21.14
CA GLN A 156 -6.09 -13.91 21.14
C GLN A 156 -5.07 -14.40 22.17
N ALA A 157 -3.93 -13.71 22.31
CA ALA A 157 -2.94 -14.05 23.31
C ALA A 157 -3.50 -13.87 24.73
N GLN A 158 -4.27 -12.80 24.98
CA GLN A 158 -4.91 -12.55 26.27
C GLN A 158 -5.95 -13.63 26.60
N GLU A 159 -6.80 -14.00 25.65
CA GLU A 159 -7.78 -15.08 25.80
C GLU A 159 -7.11 -16.41 26.13
N ARG A 160 -6.03 -16.76 25.43
CA ARG A 160 -5.25 -17.98 25.72
C ARG A 160 -4.65 -17.96 27.12
N ARG A 161 -4.06 -16.83 27.52
CA ARG A 161 -3.52 -16.67 28.89
C ARG A 161 -4.61 -16.80 29.94
N TRP A 162 -5.78 -16.22 29.68
CA TRP A 162 -6.92 -16.30 30.58
C TRP A 162 -7.43 -17.73 30.72
N ALA A 163 -7.61 -18.45 29.60
CA ALA A 163 -8.02 -19.86 29.61
C ALA A 163 -7.01 -20.76 30.34
N LEU A 164 -5.70 -20.54 30.18
CA LEU A 164 -4.66 -21.26 30.92
C LEU A 164 -4.73 -20.98 32.42
N TRP A 165 -4.97 -19.71 32.80
CA TRP A 165 -5.14 -19.34 34.21
C TRP A 165 -6.37 -20.03 34.81
N GLU A 166 -7.51 -20.02 34.11
CA GLU A 166 -8.73 -20.70 34.53
C GLU A 166 -8.54 -22.22 34.70
N GLN A 167 -7.80 -22.88 33.80
CA GLN A 167 -7.50 -24.31 33.94
C GLN A 167 -6.64 -24.61 35.19
N GLN A 168 -5.70 -23.72 35.52
CA GLN A 168 -4.82 -23.88 36.68
C GLN A 168 -5.50 -23.54 38.02
N HIS A 169 -6.49 -22.66 37.99
CA HIS A 169 -7.19 -22.16 39.18
C HIS A 169 -8.65 -22.62 39.23
N ALA A 170 -9.02 -23.61 38.41
CA ALA A 170 -10.32 -24.24 38.48
C ALA A 170 -10.54 -24.75 39.91
N PRO A 171 -11.65 -24.41 40.58
CA PRO A 171 -11.90 -24.86 41.93
C PRO A 171 -11.88 -26.38 41.94
N GLN A 172 -10.95 -26.96 42.71
CA GLN A 172 -11.02 -28.39 42.99
C GLN A 172 -12.37 -28.64 43.68
N PRO A 173 -13.15 -29.63 43.24
CA PRO A 173 -14.32 -30.04 44.01
C PRO A 173 -13.82 -30.41 45.40
N VAL A 174 -14.09 -29.56 46.38
CA VAL A 174 -13.85 -29.88 47.78
C VAL A 174 -14.84 -30.98 48.09
N TYR A 175 -14.36 -32.23 48.11
CA TYR A 175 -15.15 -33.34 48.61
C TYR A 175 -15.55 -33.00 50.06
N ASN A 176 -16.83 -32.72 50.27
CA ASN A 176 -17.38 -32.51 51.60
C ASN A 176 -17.89 -33.87 52.10
N PRO A 177 -17.18 -34.56 53.02
CA PRO A 177 -17.59 -35.88 53.51
C PRO A 177 -18.91 -35.85 54.32
N VAL A 178 -19.42 -34.68 54.67
CA VAL A 178 -20.61 -34.52 55.52
C VAL A 178 -21.92 -34.80 54.75
N ASP A 179 -21.92 -34.70 53.42
CA ASP A 179 -23.12 -34.93 52.60
C ASP A 179 -23.40 -36.43 52.32
N ASN A 180 -22.55 -37.34 52.80
CA ASN A 180 -22.71 -38.80 52.65
C ASN A 180 -23.29 -39.51 53.88
N VAL A 181 -23.73 -38.78 54.91
CA VAL A 181 -24.22 -39.40 56.16
C VAL A 181 -25.73 -39.73 56.12
N ASP A 182 -26.48 -39.17 55.16
CA ASP A 182 -27.94 -39.38 55.10
C ASP A 182 -28.39 -40.56 54.21
N CYS A 183 -27.49 -41.20 53.46
CA CYS A 183 -27.85 -42.32 52.58
C CYS A 183 -27.83 -43.72 53.26
N MET A 184 -27.42 -43.83 54.52
CA MET A 184 -27.39 -45.12 55.25
C MET A 184 -28.49 -45.32 56.31
N LYS A 185 -29.42 -44.37 56.50
CA LYS A 185 -30.45 -44.50 57.56
C LYS A 185 -31.81 -45.05 57.12
N ASN A 186 -32.01 -45.36 55.85
CA ASN A 186 -33.26 -45.94 55.37
C ASN A 186 -33.00 -47.23 54.57
N GLN A 187 -32.72 -48.32 55.28
CA GLN A 187 -33.04 -49.67 54.78
C GLN A 187 -34.02 -50.32 55.78
N PRO A 188 -35.17 -50.83 55.31
CA PRO A 188 -36.23 -51.42 56.14
C PRO A 188 -35.85 -52.76 56.76
#